data_AF-A0A0U0WFC0-F1
#
_entry.id   AF-A0A0U0WFC0-F1
#
_cell.length_a   1.000
_cell.length_b   1.000
_cell.length_c   1.000
_cell.angle_alpha   90.00
_cell.angle_beta   90.00
_cell.angle_gamma   90.00
#
_symmetry.space_group_name_H-M   'P 1'
#
loop_
_entity.id
_entity.type
_entity.pdbx_description
1 polymer ?
#
loop_
_entity_poly.entity_id
_entity_poly.type
_entity_poly.pdbx_seq_one_letter_code
_entity_poly.pdbx_strand_id
1 'polypeptide(L)' 'MVRLSADTAAEIGAGDGDAVTVSTDRGSITLPLCVTDMPDRVAWLPLNSPGSAVHRQLGVTVGSVVRIGVN' A
#
# COMPACT_ATOMS: atom_id res chain seq x y z
N MET A 1 3.96 7.26 0.13
CA MET A 1 4.59 6.03 -0.38
C MET A 1 3.99 4.84 0.35
N VAL A 2 3.71 3.77 -0.37
CA VAL A 2 3.37 2.45 0.19
C VAL A 2 4.63 1.61 0.21
N ARG A 3 4.86 0.81 1.26
CA ARG A 3 5.98 -0.13 1.32
C ARG A 3 5.48 -1.57 1.21
N LEU A 4 6.16 -2.34 0.37
CA LEU A 4 5.93 -3.78 0.18
C LEU A 4 7.28 -4.52 0.21
N SER A 5 7.23 -5.82 0.49
CA SER A 5 8.38 -6.70 0.25
C SER A 5 8.64 -6.84 -1.26
N ALA A 6 9.87 -7.20 -1.62
CA ALA A 6 10.24 -7.42 -3.02
C ALA A 6 9.39 -8.52 -3.67
N ASP A 7 9.12 -9.60 -2.94
CA ASP A 7 8.31 -10.71 -3.46
C ASP A 7 6.84 -10.30 -3.65
N THR A 8 6.27 -9.54 -2.71
CA THR A 8 4.91 -9.01 -2.85
C THR A 8 4.80 -8.04 -4.02
N ALA A 9 5.82 -7.20 -4.22
CA ALA A 9 5.88 -6.29 -5.35
C ALA A 9 5.98 -7.07 -6.68
N ALA A 10 6.81 -8.11 -6.73
CA ALA A 10 6.92 -8.99 -7.89
C ALA A 10 5.62 -9.76 -8.18
N GLU A 11 4.89 -10.21 -7.17
CA GLU A 11 3.58 -10.87 -7.32
C GLU A 11 2.56 -9.98 -8.04
N ILE A 12 2.59 -8.67 -7.77
CA ILE A 12 1.70 -7.71 -8.42
C ILE A 12 2.32 -7.09 -9.69
N GLY A 13 3.55 -7.45 -10.05
CA GLY A 13 4.28 -6.88 -11.18
C GLY A 13 4.67 -5.40 -10.99
N ALA A 14 4.86 -4.95 -9.74
CA ALA A 14 5.30 -3.60 -9.40
C ALA A 14 6.80 -3.55 -9.08
N GLY A 15 7.47 -2.48 -9.51
CA GLY A 15 8.82 -2.12 -9.12
C GLY A 15 8.88 -0.96 -8.12
N ASP A 16 10.06 -0.73 -7.55
CA ASP A 16 10.30 0.44 -6.71
C ASP A 16 10.02 1.74 -7.51
N GLY A 17 9.24 2.64 -6.92
CA GLY A 17 8.78 3.87 -7.56
C GLY A 17 7.47 3.75 -8.34
N ASP A 18 6.98 2.55 -8.63
CA ASP A 18 5.74 2.38 -9.40
C ASP A 18 4.49 2.82 -8.62
N ALA A 19 3.46 3.24 -9.36
CA ALA A 19 2.19 3.64 -8.77
C ALA A 19 1.38 2.39 -8.37
N VAL A 20 1.29 2.13 -7.06
CA VAL A 20 0.47 1.05 -6.52
C VAL A 20 -0.82 1.62 -5.96
N THR A 21 -1.94 1.03 -6.38
CA THR A 21 -3.27 1.36 -5.87
C THR A 21 -3.64 0.40 -4.75
N VAL A 22 -3.84 0.95 -3.57
CA VAL A 22 -4.38 0.25 -2.40
C VAL A 22 -5.85 0.59 -2.31
N SER A 23 -6.70 -0.43 -2.31
CA SER A 23 -8.15 -0.28 -2.27
C SER A 23 -8.78 -1.15 -1.18
N THR A 24 -9.88 -0.64 -0.66
CA THR A 24 -10.70 -1.25 0.39
C THR A 24 -12.16 -1.03 0.03
N ASP A 25 -13.06 -1.65 0.79
CA ASP A 25 -14.50 -1.48 0.56
C ASP A 25 -14.98 -0.03 0.80
N ARG A 26 -14.16 0.80 1.44
CA ARG A 26 -14.45 2.21 1.75
C ARG A 26 -13.90 3.19 0.70
N GLY A 27 -12.92 2.77 -0.10
CA GLY A 27 -12.25 3.65 -1.05
C GLY A 27 -10.90 3.12 -1.52
N SER A 28 -10.25 3.88 -2.39
CA SER A 28 -8.92 3.57 -2.93
C SER A 28 -7.99 4.77 -2.85
N ILE A 29 -6.69 4.48 -2.83
CA ILE A 29 -5.61 5.47 -2.88
C ILE A 29 -4.46 4.92 -3.71
N THR A 30 -3.89 5.76 -4.56
CA THR A 30 -2.71 5.42 -5.37
C THR A 30 -1.50 6.13 -4.79
N LEU A 31 -0.45 5.37 -4.50
CA LEU A 31 0.78 5.88 -3.88
C LEU A 31 1.99 5.24 -4.57
N PRO A 32 3.13 5.94 -4.66
CA PRO A 32 4.36 5.34 -5.15
C PRO A 32 4.82 4.22 -4.21
N LEU A 33 5.25 3.11 -4.80
CA LEU A 33 5.80 1.94 -4.14
C LEU A 33 7.24 2.21 -3.68
N CYS A 34 7.55 1.74 -2.49
CA CYS A 34 8.89 1.67 -1.94
C CYS A 34 9.17 0.23 -1.51
N VAL A 35 10.02 -0.49 -2.23
CA VAL A 35 10.38 -1.86 -1.88
C VAL A 35 11.27 -1.82 -0.63
N THR A 36 10.90 -2.56 0.41
CA THR A 36 11.61 -2.58 1.70
C THR A 36 11.72 -4.01 2.20
N ASP A 37 12.80 -4.32 2.92
CA ASP A 37 12.95 -5.60 3.62
C ASP A 37 11.92 -5.69 4.76
N MET A 38 10.84 -6.42 4.52
CA MET A 38 9.71 -6.62 5.41
C MET A 38 9.00 -7.93 5.07
N PRO A 39 8.16 -8.49 5.97
CA PRO A 39 7.44 -9.72 5.72
C PRO A 39 6.57 -9.65 4.46
N ASP A 40 6.47 -10.76 3.74
CA ASP A 40 5.66 -10.85 2.54
C ASP A 40 4.17 -10.69 2.81
N ARG A 41 3.45 -10.22 1.80
CA ARG A 41 2.00 -9.96 1.79
C ARG A 41 1.57 -8.93 2.84
N VAL A 42 2.50 -8.10 3.31
CA VAL A 42 2.24 -6.98 4.22
C VAL A 42 2.43 -5.66 3.47
N ALA A 43 1.37 -4.85 3.42
CA ALA A 43 1.43 -3.48 2.92
C ALA A 43 1.55 -2.49 4.07
N TRP A 44 2.66 -1.77 4.12
CA TRP A 44 2.85 -0.71 5.10
C TRP A 44 2.51 0.65 4.48
N LEU A 45 1.62 1.39 5.15
CA LEU A 45 1.24 2.75 4.78
C LEU A 45 1.56 3.71 5.94
N PRO A 46 2.07 4.92 5.66
CA PRO A 46 2.26 5.93 6.69
C PRO A 46 0.88 6.39 7.20
N LEU A 47 0.51 5.95 8.40
CA LEU A 47 -0.77 6.31 9.04
C LEU A 47 -0.79 7.73 9.63
N ASN A 48 0.37 8.35 9.88
CA ASN A 48 0.50 9.61 10.62
C ASN A 48 1.44 10.62 9.93
N SER A 49 1.35 10.79 8.61
CA SER A 49 1.97 11.97 7.97
C SER A 49 0.93 13.08 7.79
N PRO A 50 1.27 14.36 8.01
CA PRO A 50 0.47 15.46 7.50
C PRO A 50 0.32 15.27 5.98
N GLY A 51 -0.91 15.05 5.51
CA GLY A 51 -1.21 14.72 4.10
C GLY A 51 -1.47 13.24 3.80
N SER A 52 -1.12 12.29 4.69
CA SER A 52 -1.56 10.89 4.56
C SER A 52 -2.97 10.74 5.10
N ALA A 53 -3.96 11.05 4.26
CA ALA A 53 -5.36 10.76 4.53
C ALA A 53 -5.69 9.25 4.47
N VAL A 54 -4.70 8.35 4.62
CA VAL A 54 -4.87 6.88 4.54
C VAL A 54 -5.99 6.41 5.49
N HIS A 55 -6.00 6.87 6.74
CA HIS A 55 -7.06 6.51 7.69
C HIS A 55 -8.42 7.13 7.33
N ARG A 56 -8.44 8.33 6.74
CA ARG A 56 -9.66 9.06 6.38
C ARG A 56 -10.29 8.56 5.09
N GLN A 57 -9.48 8.04 4.17
CA GLN A 57 -9.85 7.69 2.79
C GLN A 57 -10.05 6.17 2.61
N LEU A 58 -9.29 5.35 3.32
CA LEU A 58 -9.46 3.88 3.33
C LEU A 58 -10.27 3.40 4.54
N GLY A 59 -10.36 4.18 5.62
CA GLY A 59 -11.11 3.79 6.82
C GLY A 59 -10.64 2.48 7.45
N VAL A 60 -9.40 2.07 7.19
CA VAL A 60 -8.83 0.81 7.68
C VAL A 60 -8.14 1.02 9.01
N THR A 61 -8.33 0.07 9.92
CA THR A 61 -7.54 -0.06 11.14
C THR A 61 -6.33 -0.97 10.85
N VAL A 62 -5.26 -0.85 11.64
CA VAL A 62 -4.09 -1.75 11.55
C VAL A 62 -4.58 -3.21 11.59
N GLY A 63 -4.13 -4.03 10.62
CA GLY A 63 -4.55 -5.44 10.48
C GLY A 63 -5.76 -5.68 9.57
N SER A 64 -6.32 -4.64 8.93
CA SER A 64 -7.38 -4.81 7.93
C SER A 64 -6.82 -5.38 6.63
N VAL A 65 -7.57 -6.30 6.00
CA VAL A 65 -7.25 -6.83 4.67
C VAL A 65 -7.53 -5.75 3.63
N VAL A 66 -6.55 -5.50 2.76
CA VAL A 66 -6.64 -4.53 1.66
C VAL A 66 -6.36 -5.24 0.34
N ARG A 67 -6.88 -4.68 -0.76
CA ARG A 67 -6.56 -5.13 -2.12
C ARG A 67 -5.49 -4.21 -2.70
N ILE A 68 -4.44 -4.78 -3.27
CA ILE A 68 -3.35 -4.05 -3.90
C ILE A 68 -3.24 -4.43 -5.37
N GLY A 69 -2.97 -3.46 -6.24
CA GLY A 69 -2.76 -3.68 -7.66
C GLY A 69 -2.02 -2.54 -8.33
N VAL A 70 -1.31 -2.86 -9.40
CA VAL A 70 -0.75 -1.88 -10.35
C VAL A 70 -1.79 -1.57 -11.41
N ASN A 71 -1.83 -0.31 -11.86
CA ASN A 71 -2.68 0.14 -12.96
C ASN A 71 -1.84 0.44 -14.19
#